data_AF-A0A7K0Q449-F1
#
_entry.id   AF-A0A7K0Q449-F1
#
_cell.length_a   1.000
_cell.length_b   1.000
_cell.length_c   1.000
_cell.angle_alpha   90.00
_cell.angle_beta   90.00
_cell.angle_gamma   90.00
#
_symmetry.space_group_name_H-M   'P 1'
#
loop_
_entity.id
_entity.type
_entity.pdbx_description
1 polymer ?
#
loop_
_entity_poly.entity_id
_entity_poly.type
_entity_poly.pdbx_seq_one_letter_code
_entity_poly.pdbx_strand_id
1 'polypeptide(L)'
;MPQQSLAQVPTDSTWFWQDHGSCRTADPLLFFHPQNERGSSRIKRDRAAKVVCASCTVRLDCADYAVRAREPYGVWGGLSEDEREQIYARLTAHCYPHRPGEGSKAAAKEIAAAVSPRALGIA
;
A
#
# COMPACT_ATOMS: atom_id res chain seq x y z
N MET A 1 4.69 7.52 -11.24
CA MET A 1 4.01 7.97 -10.02
C MET A 1 2.89 8.90 -10.46
N PRO A 2 1.61 8.53 -10.41
CA PRO A 2 0.53 9.47 -10.72
C PRO A 2 0.60 10.61 -9.71
N GLN A 3 0.57 11.85 -10.20
CA GLN A 3 0.74 13.06 -9.40
C GLN A 3 -0.45 13.22 -8.45
N GLN A 4 -0.26 12.88 -7.18
CA GLN A 4 -1.18 13.28 -6.13
C GLN A 4 -1.18 14.81 -5.98
N SER A 5 -2.29 15.36 -5.50
CA SER A 5 -2.34 16.76 -5.05
C SER A 5 -1.40 16.94 -3.87
N LEU A 6 -0.47 17.91 -3.96
CA LEU A 6 0.53 18.23 -2.94
C LEU A 6 -0.08 18.52 -1.54
N ALA A 7 -1.38 18.79 -1.45
CA ALA A 7 -2.08 19.07 -0.21
C ALA A 7 -2.26 17.84 0.71
N GLN A 8 -2.09 16.62 0.20
CA GLN A 8 -2.30 15.37 0.96
C GLN A 8 -0.99 14.68 1.37
N VAL A 9 0.16 15.17 0.89
CA VAL A 9 1.46 14.61 1.24
C VAL A 9 1.81 15.04 2.67
N PRO A 10 2.04 14.11 3.62
CA PRO A 10 2.47 14.47 4.96
C PRO A 10 3.76 15.29 4.92
N THR A 11 3.82 16.40 5.66
CA THR A 11 4.97 17.32 5.67
C THR A 11 6.30 16.69 6.14
N ASP A 12 6.23 15.52 6.79
CA ASP A 12 7.36 14.72 7.23
C ASP A 12 7.63 13.52 6.28
N SER A 13 7.23 13.63 5.01
CA SER A 13 7.65 12.69 3.96
C SER A 13 9.13 12.90 3.65
N THR A 14 10.00 12.61 4.61
CA THR A 14 11.42 12.46 4.33
C THR A 14 11.57 11.26 3.40
N TRP A 15 12.00 11.52 2.17
CA TRP A 15 11.97 10.59 1.03
C TRP A 15 12.89 9.36 1.17
N PHE A 16 13.52 9.15 2.33
CA PHE A 16 14.58 8.16 2.53
C PHE A 16 14.11 6.72 2.38
N TRP A 17 12.94 6.35 2.90
CA TRP A 17 12.49 4.96 2.85
C TRP A 17 12.11 4.54 1.41
N GLN A 18 11.64 5.47 0.58
CA GLN A 18 11.22 5.15 -0.80
C GLN A 18 12.39 4.67 -1.66
N ASP A 19 13.61 5.15 -1.40
CA ASP A 19 14.81 4.75 -2.13
C ASP A 19 15.23 3.29 -1.87
N HIS A 20 14.79 2.72 -0.75
CA HIS A 20 15.04 1.32 -0.40
C HIS A 20 13.89 0.38 -0.81
N GLY A 21 12.88 0.88 -1.50
CA GLY A 21 11.74 0.08 -1.96
C GLY A 21 12.11 -0.94 -3.05
N SER A 22 11.84 -2.23 -2.81
CA SER A 22 12.05 -3.28 -3.82
C SER A 22 11.22 -3.09 -5.10
N CYS A 23 10.16 -2.29 -5.06
CA CYS A 23 9.34 -1.96 -6.23
C CYS A 23 10.13 -1.19 -7.32
N ARG A 24 11.24 -0.52 -6.97
CA ARG A 24 12.05 0.27 -7.90
C ARG A 24 12.71 -0.54 -9.00
N THR A 25 12.96 -1.82 -8.75
CA THR A 25 13.57 -2.74 -9.73
C THR A 25 12.53 -3.59 -10.46
N ALA A 26 11.24 -3.36 -10.20
CA ALA A 26 10.12 -4.08 -10.82
C ALA A 26 9.33 -3.16 -11.76
N ASP A 27 8.47 -3.76 -12.60
CA ASP A 27 7.61 -3.01 -13.52
C ASP A 27 6.59 -2.16 -12.71
N PRO A 28 6.51 -0.84 -12.92
CA PRO A 28 5.50 0.01 -12.28
C PRO A 28 4.05 -0.43 -12.53
N LEU A 29 3.76 -1.02 -13.70
CA LEU A 29 2.43 -1.51 -14.05
C LEU A 29 1.99 -2.70 -13.18
N LEU A 30 2.92 -3.35 -12.48
CA LEU A 30 2.62 -4.36 -11.49
C LEU A 30 1.89 -3.76 -10.28
N PHE A 31 2.30 -2.57 -9.86
CA PHE A 31 1.77 -1.92 -8.65
C PHE A 31 0.60 -1.01 -8.97
N PHE A 32 0.56 -0.41 -10.16
CA PHE A 32 -0.46 0.58 -10.54
C PHE A 32 -1.15 0.14 -11.83
N HIS A 33 -2.45 -0.15 -11.75
CA HIS A 33 -3.23 -0.61 -12.90
C HIS A 33 -3.64 0.54 -13.82
N PRO A 34 -3.88 0.25 -15.12
CA PRO A 34 -4.62 1.15 -15.99
C PRO A 34 -6.12 1.16 -15.63
N GLN A 35 -6.80 2.28 -15.88
CA GLN A 35 -8.19 2.59 -15.44
C GLN A 35 -9.26 1.49 -15.72
N ASN A 36 -9.01 0.55 -16.63
CA ASN A 36 -9.99 -0.44 -17.08
C ASN A 36 -9.69 -1.88 -16.63
N GLU A 37 -8.66 -2.11 -15.80
CA GLU A 37 -8.37 -3.47 -15.32
C GLU A 37 -9.38 -3.92 -14.25
N ARG A 38 -9.96 -5.13 -14.41
CA ARG A 38 -10.97 -5.67 -13.48
C ARG A 38 -10.86 -7.19 -13.32
N GLY A 39 -11.56 -7.70 -12.32
CA GLY A 39 -11.76 -9.14 -12.13
C GLY A 39 -10.46 -9.91 -11.89
N SER A 40 -10.31 -11.05 -12.55
CA SER A 40 -9.19 -11.97 -12.33
C SER A 40 -7.83 -11.40 -12.71
N SER A 41 -7.76 -10.48 -13.68
CA SER A 41 -6.51 -9.79 -14.04
C SER A 41 -6.01 -8.95 -12.86
N ARG A 42 -6.89 -8.11 -12.31
CA ARG A 42 -6.59 -7.27 -11.14
C ARG A 42 -6.11 -8.10 -9.95
N ILE A 43 -6.80 -9.20 -9.64
CA ILE A 43 -6.43 -10.10 -8.54
C ILE A 43 -5.04 -10.71 -8.76
N LYS A 44 -4.74 -11.17 -9.99
CA LYS A 44 -3.42 -11.76 -10.31
C LYS A 44 -2.31 -10.73 -10.18
N ARG A 45 -2.52 -9.52 -10.72
CA ARG A 45 -1.55 -8.43 -10.61
C ARG A 45 -1.32 -8.03 -9.16
N ASP A 46 -2.38 -7.82 -8.38
CA ASP A 46 -2.26 -7.48 -6.95
C ASP A 46 -1.49 -8.54 -6.18
N ARG A 47 -1.76 -9.84 -6.42
CA ARG A 47 -1.00 -10.93 -5.81
C ARG A 47 0.49 -10.87 -6.20
N ALA A 48 0.80 -10.66 -7.47
CA ALA A 48 2.17 -10.57 -7.93
C ALA A 48 2.91 -9.34 -7.35
N ALA A 49 2.25 -8.19 -7.22
CA ALA A 49 2.79 -7.03 -6.53
C ALA A 49 3.06 -7.32 -5.04
N LYS A 50 2.14 -8.02 -4.37
CA LYS A 50 2.28 -8.42 -2.96
C LYS A 50 3.47 -9.33 -2.72
N VAL A 51 3.82 -10.19 -3.67
CA VAL A 51 5.04 -11.02 -3.59
C VAL A 51 6.29 -10.14 -3.52
N VAL A 52 6.38 -9.09 -4.33
CA VAL A 52 7.49 -8.13 -4.25
C VAL A 52 7.47 -7.37 -2.93
N CYS A 53 6.29 -6.96 -2.46
CA CYS A 53 6.17 -6.27 -1.17
C CYS A 53 6.61 -7.16 0.00
N ALA A 54 6.36 -8.48 -0.04
CA ALA A 54 6.64 -9.38 1.07
C ALA A 54 8.13 -9.45 1.44
N SER A 55 9.05 -9.25 0.48
CA SER A 55 10.50 -9.20 0.73
C SER A 55 11.05 -7.78 0.90
N CYS A 56 10.22 -6.75 0.83
CA CYS A 56 10.65 -5.35 0.86
C CYS A 56 10.98 -4.89 2.30
N THR A 57 12.16 -4.31 2.50
CA THR A 57 12.64 -3.87 3.83
C THR A 57 11.87 -2.68 4.38
N VAL A 58 11.36 -1.81 3.51
CA VAL A 58 10.59 -0.60 3.87
C VAL A 58 9.08 -0.80 3.77
N ARG A 59 8.61 -2.05 3.80
CA ARG A 59 7.19 -2.39 3.62
C ARG A 59 6.29 -1.71 4.64
N LEU A 60 6.72 -1.63 5.89
CA LEU A 60 5.94 -1.02 6.97
C LEU A 60 5.82 0.49 6.81
N ASP A 61 6.92 1.17 6.46
CA ASP A 61 6.92 2.62 6.18
C ASP A 61 6.03 2.95 4.97
N CYS A 62 6.10 2.10 3.93
CA CYS A 62 5.26 2.22 2.74
C CYS A 62 3.77 2.06 3.07
N ALA A 63 3.40 1.07 3.89
CA ALA A 63 2.02 0.90 4.34
C ALA A 63 1.56 2.04 5.25
N ASP A 64 2.42 2.53 6.15
CA ASP A 64 2.15 3.67 7.01
C ASP A 64 1.78 4.92 6.21
N TYR A 65 2.66 5.25 5.25
CA TYR A 65 2.45 6.38 4.35
C TYR A 65 1.14 6.22 3.57
N ALA A 66 0.91 5.07 2.96
CA ALA A 66 -0.26 4.86 2.12
C ALA A 66 -1.58 5.02 2.88
N VAL A 67 -1.64 4.53 4.11
CA VAL A 67 -2.83 4.67 4.96
C VAL A 67 -3.02 6.12 5.39
N ARG A 68 -1.96 6.83 5.78
CA ARG A 68 -2.05 8.24 6.20
C ARG A 68 -2.41 9.16 5.04
N ALA A 69 -1.77 9.00 3.89
CA ALA A 69 -2.02 9.82 2.70
C ALA A 69 -3.32 9.46 1.97
N ARG A 70 -4.03 8.42 2.42
CA ARG A 70 -5.23 7.86 1.77
C ARG A 70 -4.97 7.51 0.30
N GLU A 71 -3.87 6.79 0.04
CA GLU A 71 -3.43 6.50 -1.33
C GLU A 71 -4.52 5.78 -2.14
N PRO A 72 -5.08 6.42 -3.19
CA PRO A 72 -6.29 5.96 -3.86
C PRO A 72 -6.04 4.78 -4.80
N TYR A 73 -4.79 4.62 -5.29
CA TYR A 73 -4.49 3.66 -6.34
C TYR A 73 -3.28 2.79 -6.01
N GLY A 74 -3.30 1.57 -6.57
CA GLY A 74 -2.21 0.62 -6.59
C GLY A 74 -1.97 -0.17 -5.30
N VAL A 75 -0.91 -0.97 -5.31
CA VAL A 75 -0.46 -1.78 -4.18
C VAL A 75 0.66 -1.06 -3.43
N TRP A 76 0.47 -0.84 -2.12
CA TRP A 76 1.41 -0.13 -1.25
C TRP A 76 1.68 -0.93 0.02
N GLY A 77 2.95 -1.20 0.34
CA GLY A 77 3.32 -1.95 1.54
C GLY A 77 2.69 -3.36 1.63
N GLY A 78 2.26 -3.90 0.49
CA GLY A 78 1.50 -5.16 0.39
C GLY A 78 -0.01 -4.99 0.44
N LEU A 79 -0.56 -3.81 0.72
CA LEU A 79 -2.00 -3.56 0.73
C LEU A 79 -2.50 -3.21 -0.68
N SER A 80 -3.55 -3.87 -1.17
CA SER A 80 -4.29 -3.44 -2.35
C SER A 80 -5.21 -2.25 -2.05
N GLU A 81 -5.77 -1.64 -3.09
CA GLU A 81 -6.78 -0.58 -2.95
C GLU A 81 -7.97 -1.04 -2.10
N ASP A 82 -8.53 -2.23 -2.40
CA ASP A 82 -9.70 -2.75 -1.69
C ASP A 82 -9.41 -3.01 -0.21
N GLU A 83 -8.20 -3.46 0.13
CA GLU A 83 -7.78 -3.66 1.52
C GLU A 83 -7.61 -2.33 2.25
N ARG A 84 -7.10 -1.29 1.56
CA ARG A 84 -7.03 0.06 2.12
C ARG A 84 -8.41 0.67 2.31
N GLU A 85 -9.35 0.46 1.41
CA GLU A 85 -10.73 0.92 1.58
C GLU A 85 -11.41 0.28 2.80
N GLN A 86 -11.13 -0.99 3.10
CA GLN A 86 -11.60 -1.64 4.34
C GLN A 86 -11.02 -0.97 5.59
N ILE A 87 -9.76 -0.53 5.55
CA ILE A 87 -9.13 0.24 6.63
C ILE A 87 -9.79 1.61 6.76
N TYR A 88 -10.02 2.32 5.66
CA TYR A 88 -10.62 3.65 5.69
C TYR A 88 -12.06 3.63 6.18
N ALA A 89 -12.83 2.61 5.80
CA ALA A 89 -14.24 2.46 6.21
C ALA A 89 -14.44 2.36 7.72
N ARG A 90 -13.42 1.88 8.47
CA ARG A 90 -13.46 1.83 9.94
C ARG A 90 -12.90 3.06 10.64
N LEU A 91 -12.16 3.92 9.93
CA LEU A 91 -11.55 5.12 10.51
C LEU A 91 -12.57 6.26 10.53
N THR A 92 -12.74 6.87 11.69
CA THR A 92 -13.48 8.13 11.82
C THR A 92 -12.53 9.30 11.61
N ALA A 93 -13.06 10.47 11.23
CA ALA A 93 -12.24 11.68 11.02
C ALA A 93 -11.42 12.05 12.27
N HIS A 94 -11.97 11.83 13.47
CA HIS A 94 -11.29 12.14 14.74
C HIS A 94 -10.17 11.14 15.10
N CYS A 95 -10.22 9.92 14.57
CA CYS A 95 -9.24 8.87 14.84
C CYS A 95 -8.32 8.60 13.64
N TYR A 96 -8.30 9.49 12.65
CA TYR A 96 -7.52 9.30 11.44
C TYR A 96 -6.01 9.45 11.73
N PRO A 97 -5.14 8.57 11.18
CA PRO A 97 -3.72 8.62 11.47
C PRO A 97 -3.05 9.79 10.74
N HIS A 98 -2.35 10.63 11.50
CA HIS A 98 -1.66 11.81 10.97
C HIS A 98 -0.15 11.74 11.15
N ARG A 99 0.35 11.02 12.17
CA ARG A 99 1.79 10.93 12.48
C ARG A 99 2.43 9.65 11.94
N PRO A 100 3.75 9.65 11.68
CA PRO A 100 4.50 8.45 11.33
C PRO A 100 4.26 7.30 12.30
N GLY A 101 4.01 6.11 11.74
CA GLY A 101 3.71 4.89 12.46
C GLY A 101 2.25 4.72 12.87
N GLU A 102 1.41 5.76 12.83
CA GLU A 102 -0.02 5.64 13.17
C GLU A 102 -0.80 4.87 12.10
N GLY A 103 -0.45 5.04 10.81
CA GLY A 103 -1.10 4.33 9.71
C GLY A 103 -0.82 2.83 9.76
N SER A 104 0.45 2.46 10.00
CA SER A 104 0.85 1.06 10.14
C SER A 104 0.24 0.40 11.38
N LYS A 105 0.14 1.12 12.52
CA LYS A 105 -0.59 0.65 13.70
C LYS A 105 -2.07 0.45 13.42
N ALA A 106 -2.71 1.44 12.78
CA ALA A 106 -4.11 1.39 12.43
C ALA A 106 -4.42 0.23 11.47
N ALA A 107 -3.48 -0.16 10.60
CA ALA A 107 -3.61 -1.21 9.59
C ALA A 107 -2.88 -2.52 9.92
N ALA A 108 -2.44 -2.72 11.17
CA ALA A 108 -1.50 -3.80 11.51
C ALA A 108 -2.02 -5.20 11.12
N LYS A 109 -3.31 -5.45 11.31
CA LYS A 109 -3.96 -6.73 10.97
C LYS A 109 -3.92 -6.99 9.46
N GLU A 110 -4.26 -5.98 8.66
CA GLU A 110 -4.30 -6.04 7.21
C GLU A 110 -2.89 -6.17 6.64
N ILE A 111 -1.93 -5.42 7.18
CA ILE A 111 -0.51 -5.50 6.81
C ILE A 111 0.04 -6.91 7.04
N ALA A 112 -0.35 -7.58 8.13
CA ALA A 112 0.04 -8.96 8.40
C ALA A 112 -0.67 -9.95 7.45
N ALA A 113 -1.97 -9.77 7.22
CA ALA A 113 -2.76 -10.65 6.34
C ALA A 113 -2.32 -10.57 4.87
N ALA A 114 -1.92 -9.39 4.40
CA ALA A 114 -1.55 -9.10 3.03
C ALA A 114 -0.33 -9.90 2.53
N VAL A 115 0.55 -10.33 3.43
CA VAL A 115 1.74 -11.13 3.10
C VAL A 115 1.63 -12.60 3.55
N SER A 116 0.43 -13.04 3.93
CA SER A 116 0.20 -14.45 4.28
C SER A 116 0.38 -15.36 3.04
N PRO A 117 0.76 -16.64 3.21
CA PRO A 117 0.88 -17.59 2.10
C PRO A 117 -0.38 -17.67 1.22
N ARG A 118 -1.57 -17.56 1.83
CA ARG A 118 -2.85 -17.51 1.13
C ARG A 118 -2.97 -16.27 0.26
N ALA A 119 -2.63 -15.09 0.78
CA ALA A 119 -2.65 -13.84 0.02
C ALA A 119 -1.67 -13.90 -1.16
N LEU A 120 -0.47 -14.44 -0.92
CA LEU A 120 0.58 -14.59 -1.94
C LEU A 120 0.34 -15.72 -2.94
N GLY A 121 -0.51 -16.70 -2.63
CA GLY A 121 -0.79 -17.83 -3.52
C GLY A 121 0.18 -18.98 -3.45
N ILE A 122 0.74 -19.16 -2.27
CA ILE A 122 1.72 -20.21 -1.96
C ILE A 122 1.03 -21.32 -1.12
N ALA A 123 -0.30 -21.27 -0.97
CA ALA A 123 -1.12 -22.23 -0.24
C ALA A 123 -1.95 -23.11 -1.17
#